data_AF-A0A964IW45-F1
#
_entry.id   AF-A0A964IW45-F1
#
_cell.length_a   1.000
_cell.length_b   1.000
_cell.length_c   1.000
_cell.angle_alpha   90.00
_cell.angle_beta   90.00
_cell.angle_gamma   90.00
#
_symmetry.space_group_name_H-M   'P 1'
#
loop_
_entity.id
_entity.type
_entity.pdbx_description
1 polymer ?
#
loop_
_entity_poly.entity_id
_entity_poly.type
_entity_poly.pdbx_seq_one_letter_code
_entity_poly.pdbx_strand_id
1 'polypeptide(L)'
;MLFATVILGAQAARADDNDMWALLKKPGHMVLLRHSNSPESPPDAAVVNFKDCATQRNLDDAGRAQARRIGDAFRKHGVNKVRLVSSQFCRA
;
A
#
# COMPACT_ATOMS: atom_id res chain seq x y z
N MET A 1 19.95 -50.94 3.68
CA MET A 1 18.81 -50.03 3.41
C MET A 1 19.33 -48.60 3.57
N LEU A 2 19.56 -47.88 2.46
CA LEU A 2 19.98 -46.48 2.50
C LEU A 2 18.75 -45.60 2.80
N PHE A 3 18.76 -44.89 3.94
CA PHE A 3 17.78 -43.83 4.20
C PHE A 3 18.25 -42.56 3.48
N ALA A 4 17.54 -42.17 2.42
CA ALA A 4 17.71 -40.87 1.80
C ALA A 4 16.91 -39.83 2.60
N THR A 5 17.61 -38.95 3.31
CA THR A 5 16.99 -37.82 4.03
C THR A 5 16.61 -36.75 3.01
N VAL A 6 15.31 -36.55 2.78
CA VAL A 6 14.81 -35.45 1.95
C VAL A 6 14.76 -34.19 2.81
N ILE A 7 15.63 -33.23 2.53
CA ILE A 7 15.58 -31.89 3.13
C ILE A 7 14.55 -31.07 2.33
N LEU A 8 13.35 -30.90 2.89
CA LEU A 8 12.37 -29.93 2.39
C LEU A 8 12.86 -28.52 2.76
N GLY A 9 13.60 -27.88 1.86
CA GLY A 9 13.91 -26.46 1.98
C GLY A 9 12.65 -25.62 1.77
N ALA A 10 12.31 -24.75 2.73
CA ALA A 10 11.23 -23.78 2.56
C ALA A 10 11.62 -22.79 1.44
N GLN A 11 10.97 -22.90 0.28
CA GLN A 11 11.10 -21.89 -0.76
C GLN A 11 10.31 -20.65 -0.34
N ALA A 12 11.00 -19.53 -0.16
CA ALA A 12 10.34 -18.24 -0.10
C ALA A 12 9.68 -17.99 -1.47
N ALA A 13 8.35 -18.02 -1.53
CA ALA A 13 7.62 -17.64 -2.72
C ALA A 13 7.90 -16.15 -3.00
N ARG A 14 8.66 -15.88 -4.06
CA ARG A 14 8.74 -14.54 -4.65
C ARG A 14 7.61 -14.45 -5.66
N ALA A 15 6.64 -13.56 -5.41
CA ALA A 15 5.75 -13.13 -6.48
C ALA A 15 6.59 -12.34 -7.48
N ASP A 16 6.52 -12.68 -8.76
CA ASP A 16 7.02 -11.80 -9.82
C ASP A 16 6.14 -10.54 -9.85
N ASP A 17 6.75 -9.36 -9.83
CA ASP A 17 6.03 -8.09 -9.90
C ASP A 17 5.17 -7.99 -11.18
N ASN A 18 5.60 -8.61 -12.28
CA ASN A 18 4.79 -8.70 -13.51
C ASN A 18 3.49 -9.48 -13.28
N ASP A 19 3.57 -10.55 -12.49
CA ASP A 19 2.42 -11.38 -12.17
C ASP A 19 1.43 -10.60 -11.29
N MET A 20 1.91 -9.77 -10.36
CA MET A 20 1.05 -8.94 -9.52
C MET A 20 0.19 -7.99 -10.36
N TRP A 21 0.78 -7.20 -11.28
CA TRP A 21 0.00 -6.28 -12.10
C TRP A 21 -1.02 -6.98 -13.01
N ALA A 22 -0.68 -8.18 -13.49
CA ALA A 22 -1.62 -9.02 -14.23
C ALA A 22 -2.79 -9.51 -13.36
N LEU A 23 -2.52 -9.90 -12.11
CA LEU A 23 -3.53 -10.33 -11.14
C LEU A 23 -4.46 -9.19 -10.72
N LEU A 24 -3.95 -7.98 -10.50
CA LEU A 24 -4.77 -6.82 -10.12
C LEU A 24 -5.79 -6.38 -11.17
N LYS A 25 -5.62 -6.82 -12.43
CA LYS A 25 -6.60 -6.61 -13.50
C LYS A 25 -7.71 -7.66 -13.52
N LYS A 26 -7.59 -8.73 -12.73
CA LYS A 26 -8.58 -9.81 -12.60
C LYS A 26 -9.46 -9.58 -11.36
N PRO A 27 -10.73 -10.01 -11.39
CA PRO A 27 -11.58 -9.97 -10.20
C PRO A 27 -10.99 -10.81 -9.06
N GLY A 28 -11.36 -10.51 -7.81
CA GLY A 28 -10.94 -11.26 -6.62
C GLY A 28 -9.59 -10.86 -6.01
N HIS A 29 -8.96 -9.80 -6.52
CA HIS A 29 -7.68 -9.30 -6.03
C HIS A 29 -7.83 -7.90 -5.43
N MET A 30 -7.07 -7.62 -4.37
CA MET A 30 -7.04 -6.31 -3.72
C MET A 30 -5.61 -5.93 -3.33
N VAL A 31 -5.36 -4.62 -3.26
CA VAL A 31 -4.12 -4.07 -2.70
C VAL A 31 -4.46 -3.39 -1.39
N LEU A 32 -3.72 -3.72 -0.33
CA LEU A 32 -3.74 -2.98 0.92
C LEU A 32 -2.54 -2.03 0.94
N LEU A 33 -2.81 -0.73 1.04
CA LEU A 33 -1.78 0.30 1.14
C LEU A 33 -1.88 1.01 2.48
N ARG A 34 -0.74 1.22 3.12
CA ARG A 34 -0.63 2.21 4.19
C ARG A 34 -0.55 3.60 3.55
N HIS A 35 -0.98 4.62 4.30
CA HIS A 35 -0.70 6.01 3.96
C HIS A 35 0.78 6.23 3.60
N SER A 36 1.05 7.20 2.72
CA SER A 36 2.42 7.61 2.38
C SER A 36 3.10 8.33 3.56
N ASN A 37 4.34 8.79 3.36
CA ASN A 37 5.10 9.43 4.43
C ASN A 37 4.32 10.55 5.13
N SER A 38 4.31 10.48 6.45
CA SER A 38 3.63 11.42 7.33
C SER A 38 4.54 11.56 8.55
N PRO A 39 5.35 12.62 8.63
CA PRO A 39 6.29 12.82 9.73
C PRO A 39 5.57 12.80 11.08
N GLU A 40 6.25 12.35 12.13
CA GLU A 40 5.67 12.26 13.48
C GLU A 40 5.32 13.63 14.08
N SER A 41 5.99 14.69 13.62
CA SER A 41 5.74 16.07 14.01
C SER A 41 5.22 16.90 12.83
N PRO A 42 4.13 17.68 13.01
CA PRO A 42 3.31 17.74 14.22
C PRO A 42 2.47 16.46 14.41
N PRO A 43 2.18 16.05 15.67
CA PRO A 43 1.30 14.91 15.92
C PRO A 43 -0.16 15.24 15.58
N ASP A 44 -1.03 14.23 15.61
CA ASP A 44 -2.48 14.46 15.65
C ASP A 44 -2.81 15.32 16.89
N ALA A 45 -3.83 16.18 16.81
CA ALA A 45 -4.31 16.93 17.98
C ALA A 45 -4.88 15.96 19.03
N ALA A 46 -4.95 16.41 20.30
CA ALA A 46 -5.49 15.59 21.38
C ALA A 46 -6.93 15.11 21.12
N VAL A 47 -7.72 15.90 20.38
CA VAL A 47 -9.01 15.50 19.83
C VAL A 47 -8.97 15.69 18.32
N VAL A 48 -9.09 14.58 17.59
CA VAL A 48 -9.12 14.59 16.12
C VAL A 48 -10.52 14.93 15.62
N ASN A 49 -10.61 15.89 14.73
CA ASN A 49 -11.80 16.14 13.91
C ASN A 49 -11.55 15.61 12.49
N PHE A 50 -12.26 14.54 12.11
CA PHE A 50 -12.13 13.95 10.77
C PHE A 50 -12.57 14.86 9.61
N LYS A 51 -13.27 15.96 9.90
CA LYS A 51 -13.64 16.97 8.90
C LYS A 51 -12.64 18.13 8.81
N ASP A 52 -11.65 18.19 9.69
CA ASP A 52 -10.63 19.23 9.72
C ASP A 52 -9.22 18.63 9.78
N CYS A 53 -8.54 18.65 8.64
CA CYS A 53 -7.20 18.10 8.53
C CYS A 53 -6.17 18.87 9.37
N ALA A 54 -6.42 20.10 9.81
CA ALA A 54 -5.50 20.84 10.67
C ALA A 54 -5.37 20.20 12.07
N THR A 55 -6.36 19.41 12.49
CA THR A 55 -6.31 18.63 13.74
C THR A 55 -5.59 17.29 13.61
N GLN A 56 -5.06 16.98 12.42
CA GLN A 56 -4.47 15.68 12.09
C GLN A 56 -3.02 15.83 11.65
N ARG A 57 -2.23 14.80 11.93
CA ARG A 57 -0.92 14.56 11.33
C ARG A 57 -1.11 14.19 9.86
N ASN A 58 -0.54 14.99 8.98
CA ASN A 58 -0.74 14.89 7.54
C ASN A 58 0.49 14.36 6.81
N LEU A 59 0.33 14.07 5.52
CA LEU A 59 1.46 13.83 4.63
C LEU A 59 2.31 15.09 4.52
N ASP A 60 3.63 14.94 4.47
CA ASP A 60 4.52 16.00 4.04
C ASP A 60 4.65 16.03 2.51
N ASP A 61 5.50 16.91 1.98
CA ASP A 61 5.75 16.97 0.54
C ASP A 61 6.32 15.67 -0.02
N ALA A 62 7.18 15.00 0.74
CA ALA A 62 7.76 13.71 0.36
C ALA A 62 6.67 12.63 0.26
N GLY A 63 5.74 12.59 1.22
CA GLY A 63 4.59 11.70 1.25
C GLY A 63 3.60 11.98 0.14
N ARG A 64 3.30 13.25 -0.16
CA ARG A 64 2.49 13.63 -1.32
C ARG A 64 3.14 13.18 -2.63
N ALA A 65 4.45 13.36 -2.77
CA ALA A 65 5.18 12.91 -3.94
C ALA A 65 5.19 11.37 -4.04
N GLN A 66 5.31 10.66 -2.93
CA GLN A 66 5.21 9.21 -2.87
C GLN A 66 3.82 8.71 -3.31
N ALA A 67 2.74 9.30 -2.79
CA ALA A 67 1.39 8.94 -3.17
C ALA A 67 1.14 9.13 -4.68
N ARG A 68 1.65 10.23 -5.25
CA ARG A 68 1.58 10.48 -6.71
C ARG A 68 2.31 9.40 -7.50
N ARG A 69 3.54 9.04 -7.12
CA ARG A 69 4.32 7.98 -7.78
C ARG A 69 3.61 6.62 -7.72
N ILE A 70 2.99 6.28 -6.59
CA ILE A 70 2.18 5.07 -6.46
C ILE A 70 1.01 5.11 -7.45
N GLY A 71 0.21 6.17 -7.44
CA GLY A 71 -0.91 6.32 -8.38
C GLY A 71 -0.50 6.31 -9.85
N ASP A 72 0.66 6.89 -10.19
CA ASP A 72 1.24 6.84 -11.54
C ASP A 72 1.64 5.41 -11.93
N ALA A 73 2.19 4.61 -11.01
CA ALA A 73 2.49 3.21 -11.27
C ALA A 73 1.23 2.41 -11.60
N PHE A 74 0.15 2.54 -10.80
CA PHE A 74 -1.12 1.87 -11.08
C PHE A 74 -1.66 2.22 -12.48
N ARG A 75 -1.65 3.52 -12.84
CA ARG A 75 -2.10 3.99 -14.16
C ARG A 75 -1.22 3.45 -15.29
N LYS A 76 0.11 3.48 -15.13
CA LYS A 76 1.07 2.93 -16.10
C LYS A 76 0.82 1.45 -16.39
N HIS A 77 0.39 0.68 -15.38
CA HIS A 77 0.07 -0.74 -15.51
C HIS A 77 -1.40 -1.03 -15.90
N GLY A 78 -2.16 0.00 -16.26
CA GLY A 78 -3.53 -0.12 -16.78
C GLY A 78 -4.62 -0.29 -15.71
N VAL A 79 -4.28 -0.09 -14.43
CA VAL A 79 -5.24 -0.15 -13.31
C VAL A 79 -5.89 1.23 -13.15
N ASN A 80 -6.81 1.55 -14.04
CA ASN A 80 -7.41 2.90 -14.16
C ASN A 80 -8.78 3.04 -13.47
N LYS A 81 -9.40 1.92 -13.07
CA LYS A 81 -10.69 1.89 -12.37
C LYS A 81 -10.61 0.84 -11.28
N VAL A 82 -10.79 1.25 -10.03
CA VAL A 82 -10.80 0.38 -8.86
C VAL A 82 -11.92 0.80 -7.92
N ARG A 83 -12.42 -0.15 -7.12
CA ARG A 83 -13.14 0.22 -5.91
C ARG A 83 -12.11 0.69 -4.89
N LEU A 84 -12.06 2.00 -4.66
CA LEU A 84 -11.20 2.61 -3.66
C LEU A 84 -11.95 2.74 -2.33
N VAL A 85 -11.35 2.23 -1.26
CA VAL A 85 -11.79 2.47 0.11
C VAL A 85 -10.61 3.07 0.88
N SER A 86 -10.87 4.11 1.66
CA SER A 86 -9.86 4.77 2.49
C SER A 86 -10.42 5.01 3.89
N SER A 87 -9.52 5.22 4.85
CA SER A 87 -9.90 5.62 6.20
C SER A 87 -10.42 7.07 6.22
N GLN A 88 -10.90 7.52 7.37
CA GLN A 88 -11.33 8.91 7.55
C GLN A 88 -10.18 9.91 7.75
N PHE A 89 -8.94 9.44 7.94
CA PHE A 89 -7.80 10.32 8.14
C PHE A 89 -7.37 10.99 6.83
N CYS A 90 -7.02 12.27 6.87
CA CYS A 90 -6.61 13.04 5.69
C CYS A 90 -5.31 12.54 5.03
N ARG A 91 -4.50 11.78 5.76
CA ARG A 91 -3.27 11.15 5.23
C ARG A 91 -3.53 9.88 4.42
N ALA A 92 -4.74 9.31 4.47
CA ALA A 92 -5.05 8.00 3.88
C ALA A 92 -5.43 8.07 2.40
#